data_AF-A0A0V0QTG6-F1
#
_entry.id   AF-A0A0V0QTG6-F1
#
_cell.length_a   1.000
_cell.length_b   1.000
_cell.length_c   1.000
_cell.angle_alpha   90.00
_cell.angle_beta   90.00
_cell.angle_gamma   90.00
#
_symmetry.space_group_name_H-M   'P 1'
#
loop_
_entity.id
_entity.type
_entity.pdbx_description
1 polymer ?
#
loop_
_entity_poly.entity_id
_entity_poly.type
_entity_poly.pdbx_seq_one_letter_code
_entity_poly.pdbx_strand_id
1 'polypeptide(L)'
;MSQWVGSEYDTSTLWKIGMGTYSQRGINRINTLDQYFKEFTEKNCKIIVITKGYVGVVNKILKDSGLSKYNIDVYGNTSTAYGKNSYDEEAMKKDYSEFLGGQEKQNEYSKGRLLVMLAEANKLKSKDCILIDDDPNEINSALQHNCEGMHVTKRQGVTLEQLQLVSSWVQQKQ
;
A
#
# COMPACT_ATOMS: atom_id res chain seq x y z
N MET A 1 -43.39 -13.59 -10.30
CA MET A 1 -42.82 -13.18 -9.00
C MET A 1 -41.95 -14.31 -8.49
N SER A 2 -40.65 -14.23 -8.72
CA SER A 2 -39.67 -15.18 -8.18
C SER A 2 -38.67 -14.38 -7.36
N GLN A 3 -38.72 -14.57 -6.04
CA GLN A 3 -37.74 -14.02 -5.10
C GLN A 3 -36.39 -14.68 -5.36
N TRP A 4 -35.39 -13.86 -5.64
CA TRP A 4 -34.00 -14.28 -5.67
C TRP A 4 -33.47 -14.16 -4.24
N VAL A 5 -33.20 -15.29 -3.60
CA VAL A 5 -32.47 -15.36 -2.33
C VAL A 5 -30.98 -15.32 -2.68
N GLY A 6 -30.46 -14.10 -2.77
CA GLY A 6 -29.01 -13.88 -2.92
C GLY A 6 -28.33 -14.22 -1.61
N SER A 7 -27.58 -15.32 -1.60
CA SER A 7 -26.69 -15.70 -0.51
C SER A 7 -25.73 -14.56 -0.17
N GLU A 8 -25.60 -14.29 1.13
CA GLU A 8 -24.74 -13.27 1.72
C GLU A 8 -23.31 -13.35 1.16
N TYR A 9 -22.90 -12.32 0.42
CA TYR A 9 -21.51 -12.09 0.11
C TYR A 9 -20.86 -11.40 1.33
N ASP A 10 -19.95 -12.10 1.98
CA ASP A 10 -19.09 -11.55 3.03
C ASP A 10 -18.22 -10.42 2.44
N THR A 11 -18.56 -9.18 2.81
CA THR A 11 -17.89 -7.95 2.36
C THR A 11 -16.67 -7.58 3.22
N SER A 12 -16.20 -8.48 4.09
CA SER A 12 -15.10 -8.18 5.03
C SER A 12 -13.71 -8.15 4.41
N THR A 13 -13.52 -8.58 3.15
CA THR A 13 -12.17 -8.80 2.60
C THR A 13 -12.03 -8.34 1.15
N LEU A 14 -11.88 -7.04 0.92
CA LEU A 14 -11.45 -6.50 -0.37
C LEU A 14 -10.55 -5.27 -0.20
N TRP A 15 -9.23 -5.47 -0.23
CA TRP A 15 -8.34 -4.54 -0.94
C TRP A 15 -8.37 -4.91 -2.43
N LYS A 16 -9.55 -4.77 -3.04
CA LYS A 16 -9.68 -4.48 -4.46
C LYS A 16 -10.27 -3.09 -4.50
N ILE A 17 -9.51 -2.11 -4.94
CA ILE A 17 -10.12 -0.85 -5.37
C ILE A 17 -10.71 -1.12 -6.75
N GLY A 18 -11.83 -1.84 -6.74
CA GLY A 18 -12.82 -1.75 -7.78
C GLY A 18 -13.51 -0.40 -7.61
N MET A 19 -13.70 0.32 -8.71
CA MET A 19 -14.57 1.49 -8.75
C MET A 19 -15.98 1.06 -8.33
N GLY A 20 -16.26 1.20 -7.04
CA GLY A 20 -17.55 1.04 -6.43
C GLY A 20 -17.63 2.09 -5.35
N THR A 21 -18.45 3.12 -5.59
CA THR A 21 -18.95 4.13 -4.65
C THR A 21 -18.29 4.07 -3.26
N TYR A 22 -17.45 5.06 -2.92
CA TYR A 22 -16.87 5.21 -1.58
C TYR A 22 -17.98 5.02 -0.53
N SER A 23 -18.04 3.84 0.09
CA SER A 23 -18.86 3.67 1.28
C SER A 23 -18.34 4.63 2.34
N GLN A 24 -19.19 5.07 3.28
CA GLN A 24 -18.76 5.92 4.39
C GLN A 24 -17.52 5.34 5.12
N ARG A 25 -17.40 4.01 5.15
CA ARG A 25 -16.24 3.30 5.69
C ARG A 25 -14.94 3.56 4.92
N GLY A 26 -15.01 3.71 3.59
CA GLY A 26 -13.86 4.04 2.75
C GLY A 26 -13.35 5.47 2.97
N ILE A 27 -14.25 6.45 3.07
CA ILE A 27 -13.88 7.86 3.34
C ILE A 27 -13.23 7.99 4.71
N ASN A 28 -13.82 7.35 5.74
CA ASN A 28 -13.26 7.40 7.08
C ASN A 28 -11.82 6.82 7.11
N ARG A 29 -11.58 5.72 6.38
CA ARG A 29 -10.22 5.14 6.26
C ARG A 29 -9.24 6.10 5.57
N ILE A 30 -9.65 6.76 4.50
CA ILE A 30 -8.81 7.75 3.80
C ILE A 30 -8.47 8.91 4.72
N ASN A 31 -9.45 9.44 5.46
CA ASN A 31 -9.22 10.53 6.41
C ASN A 31 -8.27 10.12 7.55
N THR A 32 -8.40 8.88 8.05
CA THR A 32 -7.46 8.34 9.03
C THR A 32 -6.06 8.24 8.46
N LEU A 33 -5.89 7.67 7.25
CA LEU A 33 -4.58 7.59 6.60
C LEU A 33 -4.00 8.98 6.32
N ASP A 34 -4.82 9.94 5.90
CA ASP A 34 -4.43 11.33 5.67
C ASP A 34 -3.81 11.95 6.93
N GLN A 35 -4.47 11.79 8.08
CA GLN A 35 -3.96 12.27 9.37
C GLN A 35 -2.60 11.65 9.73
N TYR A 36 -2.47 10.33 9.62
CA TYR A 36 -1.22 9.64 9.98
C TYR A 36 -0.10 9.90 8.98
N PHE A 37 -0.39 10.00 7.69
CA PHE A 37 0.61 10.31 6.67
C PHE A 37 1.14 11.73 6.84
N LYS A 38 0.26 12.69 7.19
CA LYS A 38 0.66 14.03 7.60
C LYS A 38 1.61 13.99 8.79
N GLU A 39 1.20 13.31 9.86
CA GLU A 39 2.02 13.17 11.07
C GLU A 39 3.41 12.56 10.78
N PHE A 40 3.45 11.47 10.01
CA PHE A 40 4.70 10.80 9.65
C PHE A 40 5.59 11.70 8.79
N THR A 41 5.00 12.44 7.84
CA THR A 41 5.75 13.39 7.01
C THR A 41 6.33 14.54 7.85
N GLU A 42 5.54 15.12 8.77
CA GLU A 42 6.01 16.16 9.71
C GLU A 42 7.15 15.68 10.61
N LYS A 43 7.23 14.37 10.83
CA LYS A 43 8.31 13.70 11.57
C LYS A 43 9.48 13.22 10.69
N ASN A 44 9.54 13.67 9.44
CA ASN A 44 10.55 13.30 8.44
C ASN A 44 10.58 11.79 8.10
N CYS A 45 9.48 11.07 8.30
CA CYS A 45 9.37 9.69 7.84
C CYS A 45 9.12 9.65 6.34
N LYS A 46 9.76 8.69 5.66
CA LYS A 46 9.47 8.36 4.28
C LYS A 46 8.42 7.25 4.20
N ILE A 47 7.32 7.51 3.51
CA ILE A 47 6.24 6.55 3.32
C ILE A 47 6.47 5.80 2.02
N ILE A 48 6.44 4.46 2.08
CA ILE A 48 6.70 3.59 0.94
C ILE A 48 5.60 2.53 0.85
N VAL A 49 5.00 2.38 -0.33
CA VAL A 49 4.06 1.30 -0.64
C VAL A 49 4.79 0.24 -1.45
N ILE A 50 4.86 -0.98 -0.91
CA ILE A 50 5.42 -2.14 -1.62
C ILE A 50 4.28 -3.14 -1.88
N THR A 51 3.95 -3.35 -3.14
CA THR A 51 2.79 -4.16 -3.57
C THR A 51 3.18 -5.25 -4.57
N LYS A 52 2.37 -6.32 -4.64
CA LYS A 52 2.38 -7.29 -5.75
C LYS A 52 1.51 -6.81 -6.93
N GLY A 53 0.78 -5.71 -6.76
CA GLY A 53 -0.08 -5.11 -7.78
C GLY A 53 0.67 -4.14 -8.70
N TYR A 54 -0.06 -3.53 -9.63
CA TYR A 54 0.51 -2.57 -10.56
C TYR A 54 0.77 -1.21 -9.93
N VAL A 55 1.97 -0.67 -10.16
CA VAL A 55 2.39 0.65 -9.67
C VAL A 55 1.43 1.74 -10.18
N GLY A 56 1.04 1.69 -11.46
CA GLY A 56 0.11 2.65 -12.06
C GLY A 56 -1.26 2.69 -11.38
N VAL A 57 -1.79 1.52 -10.99
CA VAL A 57 -3.07 1.44 -10.29
C VAL A 57 -2.97 2.09 -8.91
N VAL A 58 -1.91 1.79 -8.15
CA VAL A 58 -1.68 2.39 -6.83
C VAL A 58 -1.47 3.90 -6.92
N ASN A 59 -0.67 4.37 -7.87
CA ASN A 59 -0.46 5.81 -8.07
C ASN A 59 -1.77 6.54 -8.40
N LYS A 60 -2.61 5.95 -9.26
CA LYS A 60 -3.93 6.50 -9.55
C LYS A 60 -4.81 6.56 -8.30
N ILE A 61 -4.83 5.49 -7.50
CA ILE A 61 -5.57 5.43 -6.23
C ILE A 61 -5.11 6.54 -5.27
N LEU A 62 -3.80 6.73 -5.13
CA LEU A 62 -3.24 7.76 -4.26
C LEU A 62 -3.62 9.16 -4.74
N LYS A 63 -3.63 9.40 -6.06
CA LYS A 63 -4.08 10.68 -6.65
C LYS A 63 -5.57 10.90 -6.43
N ASP A 64 -6.42 9.93 -6.76
CA ASP A 64 -7.87 10.01 -6.63
C ASP A 64 -8.31 10.19 -5.16
N SER A 65 -7.56 9.62 -4.20
CA SER A 65 -7.81 9.76 -2.76
C SER A 65 -7.20 11.02 -2.14
N GLY A 66 -6.43 11.81 -2.90
CA GLY A 66 -5.72 12.99 -2.40
C GLY A 66 -4.54 12.70 -1.47
N LEU A 67 -4.13 11.43 -1.35
CA LEU A 67 -3.00 11.00 -0.52
C LEU A 67 -1.65 11.13 -1.22
N SER A 68 -1.62 11.33 -2.55
CA SER A 68 -0.38 11.53 -3.32
C SER A 68 0.42 12.76 -2.91
N LYS A 69 -0.15 13.67 -2.10
CA LYS A 69 0.54 14.86 -1.56
C LYS A 69 1.65 14.55 -0.54
N TYR A 70 1.72 13.32 0.00
CA TYR A 70 2.64 12.94 1.07
C TYR A 70 3.98 12.31 0.62
N ASN A 71 4.50 12.66 -0.57
CA ASN A 71 5.76 12.12 -1.14
C ASN A 71 5.92 10.59 -0.95
N ILE A 72 4.92 9.83 -1.40
CA ILE A 72 4.84 8.37 -1.24
C ILE A 72 5.55 7.70 -2.42
N ASP A 73 6.56 6.88 -2.13
CA ASP A 73 7.18 6.02 -3.14
C ASP A 73 6.38 4.72 -3.30
N VAL A 74 6.15 4.28 -4.54
CA VAL A 74 5.42 3.04 -4.84
C VAL A 74 6.31 2.07 -5.61
N TYR A 75 6.44 0.85 -5.11
CA TYR A 75 7.16 -0.26 -5.74
C TYR A 75 6.22 -1.45 -5.95
N GLY A 76 6.30 -2.09 -7.11
CA GLY A 76 5.44 -3.21 -7.48
C GLY A 76 5.62 -3.64 -8.93
N ASN A 77 4.57 -4.12 -9.58
CA ASN A 77 4.64 -4.51 -10.99
C ASN A 77 4.54 -3.28 -11.90
N THR A 78 5.48 -3.14 -12.84
CA THR A 78 5.58 -2.01 -13.78
C THR A 78 5.33 -2.42 -15.24
N SER A 79 5.26 -3.72 -15.55
CA SER A 79 5.05 -4.28 -16.89
C SER A 79 3.77 -5.11 -17.02
N THR A 80 3.39 -5.46 -18.27
CA THR A 80 2.21 -6.22 -18.74
C THR A 80 2.13 -7.66 -18.20
N ALA A 81 2.05 -7.85 -16.89
CA ALA A 81 1.99 -9.17 -16.27
C ALA A 81 0.66 -9.91 -16.50
N TYR A 82 -0.38 -9.22 -16.99
CA TYR A 82 -1.68 -9.80 -17.31
C TYR A 82 -1.98 -9.61 -18.81
N GLY A 83 -2.44 -10.67 -19.46
CA GLY A 83 -2.88 -10.62 -20.85
C GLY A 83 -3.97 -9.57 -21.05
N LYS A 84 -3.95 -8.91 -22.22
CA LYS A 84 -4.92 -7.86 -22.57
C LYS A 84 -6.33 -8.45 -22.66
N ASN A 85 -7.28 -7.83 -21.96
CA ASN A 85 -8.71 -8.03 -22.17
C ASN A 85 -9.35 -6.76 -22.75
N SER A 86 -10.64 -6.81 -23.08
CA SER A 86 -11.37 -5.68 -23.67
C SER A 86 -11.44 -4.44 -22.76
N TYR A 87 -11.34 -4.59 -21.44
CA TYR A 87 -11.24 -3.47 -20.50
C TYR A 87 -9.87 -2.78 -20.60
N ASP A 88 -8.79 -3.54 -20.80
CA ASP A 88 -7.45 -2.99 -21.02
C ASP A 88 -7.38 -2.17 -22.31
N GLU A 89 -8.08 -2.59 -23.36
CA GLU A 89 -8.15 -1.85 -24.63
C GLU A 89 -8.84 -0.48 -24.51
N GLU A 90 -9.91 -0.39 -23.72
CA GLU A 90 -10.53 0.91 -23.41
C GLU A 90 -9.67 1.76 -22.48
N ALA A 91 -8.99 1.14 -21.51
CA ALA A 91 -8.05 1.85 -20.64
C ALA A 91 -6.87 2.42 -21.44
N MET A 92 -6.38 1.72 -22.48
CA MET A 92 -5.34 2.21 -23.39
C MET A 92 -5.74 3.45 -24.20
N LYS A 93 -7.04 3.77 -24.32
CA LYS A 93 -7.51 5.01 -24.97
C LYS A 93 -7.34 6.24 -24.07
N LYS A 94 -7.07 6.05 -22.78
CA LYS A 94 -6.78 7.12 -21.82
C LYS A 94 -5.28 7.21 -21.60
N ASP A 95 -4.76 8.43 -21.53
CA ASP A 95 -3.37 8.64 -21.19
C ASP A 95 -3.17 8.45 -19.67
N TYR A 96 -2.52 7.36 -19.31
CA TYR A 96 -2.13 7.05 -17.93
C TYR A 96 -0.62 7.10 -17.72
N SER A 97 0.13 7.67 -18.67
CA SER A 97 1.60 7.72 -18.63
C SER A 97 2.12 8.35 -17.33
N GLU A 98 1.41 9.35 -16.80
CA GLU A 98 1.75 10.01 -15.53
C GLU A 98 1.74 9.10 -14.29
N PHE A 99 1.05 7.95 -14.36
CA PHE A 99 0.94 7.02 -13.22
C PHE A 99 1.92 5.85 -13.30
N LEU A 100 2.47 5.57 -14.49
CA LEU A 100 3.34 4.42 -14.68
C LEU A 100 4.64 4.59 -13.90
N GLY A 101 5.04 3.55 -13.17
CA GLY A 101 6.37 3.49 -12.56
C GLY A 101 7.40 3.07 -13.60
N GLY A 102 8.61 3.64 -13.55
CA GLY A 102 9.74 3.17 -14.34
C GLY A 102 10.26 1.81 -13.84
N GLN A 103 11.22 1.22 -14.56
CA GLN A 103 11.80 -0.08 -14.20
C GLN A 103 12.41 -0.09 -12.78
N GLU A 104 12.90 1.05 -12.31
CA GLU A 104 13.41 1.24 -10.95
C GLU A 104 12.35 1.05 -9.85
N LYS A 105 11.06 1.11 -10.20
CA LYS A 105 9.93 0.82 -9.30
C LYS A 105 9.47 -0.63 -9.37
N GLN A 106 10.11 -1.46 -10.20
CA GLN A 106 9.81 -2.88 -10.27
C GLN A 106 10.29 -3.57 -8.99
N ASN A 107 9.41 -4.35 -8.35
CA ASN A 107 9.82 -5.17 -7.20
C ASN A 107 10.00 -6.63 -7.60
N GLU A 108 11.25 -7.09 -7.60
CA GLU A 108 11.64 -8.48 -7.85
C GLU A 108 12.05 -9.22 -6.57
N TYR A 109 12.03 -8.53 -5.42
CA TYR A 109 12.49 -9.04 -4.14
C TYR A 109 11.34 -9.24 -3.16
N SER A 110 11.60 -9.92 -2.04
CA SER A 110 10.72 -9.82 -0.87
C SER A 110 10.64 -8.36 -0.41
N LYS A 111 9.53 -7.99 0.22
CA LYS A 111 9.34 -6.61 0.69
C LYS A 111 10.35 -6.26 1.76
N GLY A 112 10.69 -7.21 2.63
CA GLY A 112 11.76 -7.05 3.63
C GLY A 112 13.12 -6.75 2.99
N ARG A 113 13.50 -7.46 1.93
CA ARG A 113 14.77 -7.22 1.22
C ARG A 113 14.78 -5.86 0.53
N LEU A 114 13.69 -5.50 -0.17
CA LEU A 114 13.57 -4.20 -0.81
C LEU A 114 13.64 -3.06 0.22
N LEU A 115 12.98 -3.20 1.37
CA LEU A 115 13.00 -2.21 2.44
C LEU A 115 14.44 -1.89 2.91
N VAL A 116 15.29 -2.90 3.05
CA VAL A 116 16.70 -2.71 3.43
C VAL A 116 17.49 -1.98 2.36
N MET A 117 17.32 -2.36 1.09
CA MET A 117 18.00 -1.68 -0.02
C MET A 117 17.61 -0.20 -0.07
N LEU A 118 16.33 0.10 0.17
CA LEU A 118 15.84 1.47 0.28
C LEU A 118 16.41 2.18 1.51
N ALA A 119 16.49 1.51 2.66
CA ALA A 119 17.11 2.07 3.86
C ALA A 119 18.57 2.48 3.61
N GLU A 120 19.37 1.57 3.04
CA GLU A 120 20.77 1.79 2.70
C GLU A 120 20.94 2.96 1.72
N ALA A 121 20.13 3.01 0.65
CA ALA A 121 20.14 4.11 -0.32
C ALA A 121 19.80 5.47 0.31
N ASN A 122 19.01 5.49 1.39
CA ASN A 122 18.64 6.69 2.13
C ASN A 122 19.50 6.90 3.39
N LYS A 123 20.59 6.14 3.57
CA LYS A 123 21.50 6.21 4.73
C LYS A 123 20.81 5.99 6.08
N LEU A 124 19.74 5.19 6.08
CA LEU A 124 19.00 4.78 7.27
C LEU A 124 19.52 3.41 7.75
N LYS A 125 19.39 3.12 9.06
CA LYS A 125 19.67 1.79 9.60
C LYS A 125 18.43 0.92 9.45
N SER A 126 18.59 -0.39 9.33
CA SER A 126 17.46 -1.33 9.26
C SER A 126 16.46 -1.15 10.40
N LYS A 127 16.97 -0.88 11.63
CA LYS A 127 16.15 -0.64 12.83
C LYS A 127 15.29 0.64 12.78
N ASP A 128 15.57 1.54 11.83
CA ASP A 128 14.80 2.76 11.61
C ASP A 128 13.64 2.51 10.61
N CYS A 129 13.54 1.28 10.08
CA CYS A 129 12.53 0.88 9.11
C CYS A 129 11.50 -0.05 9.76
N ILE A 130 10.22 0.22 9.45
CA ILE A 130 9.07 -0.56 9.93
C ILE A 130 8.34 -1.12 8.71
N LEU A 131 8.22 -2.44 8.61
CA LEU A 131 7.36 -3.10 7.62
C LEU A 131 5.99 -3.41 8.22
N ILE A 132 4.92 -3.09 7.49
CA ILE A 132 3.54 -3.44 7.85
C ILE A 132 2.96 -4.29 6.72
N ASP A 133 2.58 -5.53 7.02
CA ASP A 133 2.11 -6.47 6.01
C ASP A 133 1.15 -7.52 6.58
N ASP A 134 0.27 -8.08 5.75
CA ASP A 134 -0.62 -9.18 6.13
C ASP A 134 -0.01 -10.58 5.90
N ASP A 135 1.06 -10.66 5.11
CA ASP A 135 1.80 -11.90 4.86
C ASP A 135 2.88 -12.11 5.93
N PRO A 136 2.76 -13.15 6.79
CA PRO A 136 3.76 -13.41 7.82
C PRO A 136 5.15 -13.72 7.25
N ASN A 137 5.25 -14.20 6.00
CA ASN A 137 6.56 -14.42 5.37
C ASN A 137 7.28 -13.12 5.06
N GLU A 138 6.54 -12.07 4.68
CA GLU A 138 7.12 -10.74 4.43
C GLU A 138 7.58 -10.12 5.75
N ILE A 139 6.80 -10.29 6.83
CA ILE A 139 7.21 -9.88 8.19
C ILE A 139 8.46 -10.61 8.63
N ASN A 140 8.51 -11.94 8.49
CA ASN A 140 9.71 -12.73 8.81
C ASN A 140 10.92 -12.28 7.99
N SER A 141 10.73 -11.94 6.70
CA SER A 141 11.80 -11.42 5.85
C SER A 141 12.33 -10.07 6.37
N ALA A 142 11.47 -9.17 6.85
CA ALA A 142 11.92 -7.92 7.47
C ALA A 142 12.72 -8.16 8.76
N LEU A 143 12.25 -9.07 9.62
CA LEU A 143 12.94 -9.41 10.87
C LEU A 143 14.32 -10.04 10.63
N GLN A 144 14.46 -10.89 9.61
CA GLN A 144 15.74 -11.46 9.18
C GLN A 144 16.77 -10.40 8.77
N HIS A 145 16.30 -9.21 8.42
CA HIS A 145 17.12 -8.08 8.02
C HIS A 145 17.26 -6.98 9.10
N ASN A 146 16.89 -7.29 10.35
CA ASN A 146 16.93 -6.37 11.50
C ASN A 146 16.03 -5.12 11.31
N CYS A 147 14.96 -5.23 10.52
CA CYS A 147 13.88 -4.24 10.50
C CYS A 147 12.83 -4.57 11.56
N GLU A 148 12.01 -3.58 11.92
CA GLU A 148 10.80 -3.83 12.69
C GLU A 148 9.67 -4.29 11.77
N GLY A 149 8.77 -5.12 12.29
CA GLY A 149 7.67 -5.71 11.53
C GLY A 149 6.37 -5.73 12.32
N MET A 150 5.27 -5.30 11.71
CA MET A 150 3.92 -5.39 12.27
C MET A 150 3.04 -6.24 11.36
N HIS A 151 2.63 -7.40 11.86
CA HIS A 151 1.74 -8.32 11.14
C HIS A 151 0.27 -7.88 11.26
N VAL A 152 -0.37 -7.65 10.11
CA VAL A 152 -1.80 -7.37 10.01
C VAL A 152 -2.56 -8.68 9.81
N THR A 153 -3.10 -9.22 10.90
CA THR A 153 -3.85 -10.48 10.82
C THR A 153 -5.16 -10.34 10.03
N LYS A 154 -5.66 -11.46 9.47
CA LYS A 154 -6.97 -11.58 8.80
C LYS A 154 -7.16 -10.72 7.54
N ARG A 155 -6.10 -10.15 6.96
CA ARG A 155 -6.16 -9.32 5.73
C ARG A 155 -7.15 -8.15 5.80
N GLN A 156 -7.43 -7.65 7.00
CA GLN A 156 -8.45 -6.63 7.25
C GLN A 156 -8.00 -5.20 6.90
N GLY A 157 -6.75 -5.03 6.48
CA GLY A 157 -6.07 -3.73 6.39
C GLY A 157 -5.57 -3.24 7.74
N VAL A 158 -4.72 -2.21 7.71
CA VAL A 158 -4.16 -1.61 8.93
C VAL A 158 -5.30 -0.96 9.73
N THR A 159 -5.42 -1.31 11.01
CA THR A 159 -6.42 -0.74 11.92
C THR A 159 -5.93 0.58 12.54
N LEU A 160 -6.85 1.34 13.14
CA LEU A 160 -6.49 2.56 13.87
C LEU A 160 -5.52 2.27 15.02
N GLU A 161 -5.76 1.20 15.79
CA GLU A 161 -4.88 0.77 16.89
C GLU A 161 -3.46 0.47 16.39
N GLN A 162 -3.34 -0.17 15.22
CA GLN A 162 -2.06 -0.44 14.58
C GLN A 162 -1.36 0.84 14.11
N LEU A 163 -2.10 1.81 13.56
CA LEU A 163 -1.54 3.12 13.20
C LEU A 163 -1.07 3.90 14.43
N GLN A 164 -1.82 3.84 15.54
CA GLN A 164 -1.42 4.43 16.82
C GLN A 164 -0.12 3.79 17.34
N LEU A 165 0.00 2.47 17.24
CA LEU A 165 1.22 1.77 17.62
C LEU A 165 2.42 2.22 16.78
N VAL A 166 2.27 2.31 15.46
CA VAL A 166 3.33 2.81 14.57
C VAL A 166 3.71 4.25 14.91
N SER A 167 2.72 5.12 15.16
CA SER A 167 2.98 6.50 15.61
C SER A 167 3.83 6.54 16.89
N SER A 168 3.56 5.65 17.86
CA SER A 168 4.38 5.54 19.07
C SER A 168 5.81 5.08 18.79
N TRP A 169 6.02 4.16 17.83
CA TRP A 169 7.35 3.72 17.43
C TRP A 169 8.12 4.86 16.75
N VAL A 170 7.45 5.62 15.88
CA VAL A 170 8.05 6.79 15.23
C VAL A 170 8.49 7.84 16.26
N GLN A 171 7.69 8.08 17.30
CA GLN A 171 8.05 9.03 18.38
C GLN A 171 9.31 8.60 19.15
N GLN A 172 9.54 7.31 19.34
CA GLN A 172 10.70 6.78 20.09
C GLN A 172 12.00 6.81 19.29
N LYS A 173 11.92 6.98 17.96
CA LYS A 173 13.07 6.97 17.04
C LYS A 173 13.62 8.37 16.73
N GLN A 174 12.96 9.42 17.23
CA GLN A 174 13.45 10.81 17.19
C GLN A 174 14.39 11.10 18.35
#